data_AF-A0A3C0MED0-F1
#
_entry.id   AF-A0A3C0MED0-F1
#
_cell.length_a   1.000
_cell.length_b   1.000
_cell.length_c   1.000
_cell.angle_alpha   90.00
_cell.angle_beta   90.00
_cell.angle_gamma   90.00
#
_symmetry.space_group_name_H-M   'P 1'
#
loop_
_entity.id
_entity.type
_entity.pdbx_description
1 polymer ?
#
loop_
_entity_poly.entity_id
_entity_poly.type
_entity_poly.pdbx_seq_one_letter_code
_entity_poly.pdbx_strand_id
1 'polypeptide(L)'
;ERHTVLCNGKAVPLHPTGTQGEFVAGVRFRAWWPAHSLHPRIPPHVPLTIEVWDGWRQRSLGGCTYHVAHPGGRAHDTFPVNAFEAEGRRLARFEPRGFTNGTFDPGPPVINPDFPMTLDLRR
;
A
#
# COMPACT_ATOMS: atom_id res chain seq x y z
N GLU A 1 -11.78 -16.68 3.67
CA GLU A 1 -11.80 -15.25 4.07
C GLU A 1 -12.56 -14.47 3.01
N ARG A 2 -13.48 -13.58 3.41
CA ARG A 2 -14.37 -12.87 2.47
C ARG A 2 -13.71 -11.62 1.87
N HIS A 3 -12.84 -10.97 2.63
CA HIS A 3 -12.23 -9.70 2.26
C HIS A 3 -10.73 -9.87 2.10
N THR A 4 -10.18 -9.25 1.06
CA THR A 4 -8.75 -9.22 0.78
C THR A 4 -8.31 -7.77 0.67
N VAL A 5 -7.16 -7.44 1.26
CA VAL A 5 -6.53 -6.14 1.03
C VAL A 5 -5.70 -6.23 -0.24
N LEU A 6 -5.90 -5.27 -1.15
CA LEU A 6 -5.11 -5.13 -2.37
C LEU A 6 -4.20 -3.91 -2.27
N CYS A 7 -3.03 -3.99 -2.89
CA CYS A 7 -2.16 -2.86 -3.16
C CYS A 7 -1.85 -2.81 -4.65
N ASN A 8 -2.19 -1.71 -5.32
CA ASN A 8 -2.09 -1.55 -6.77
C ASN A 8 -2.73 -2.72 -7.53
N GLY A 9 -3.90 -3.17 -7.08
CA GLY A 9 -4.64 -4.29 -7.66
C GLY A 9 -4.10 -5.69 -7.35
N LYS A 10 -2.96 -5.82 -6.64
CA LYS A 10 -2.39 -7.11 -6.25
C LYS A 10 -2.81 -7.50 -4.83
N ALA A 11 -3.20 -8.75 -4.63
CA ALA A 11 -3.55 -9.27 -3.31
C ALA A 11 -2.34 -9.24 -2.36
N VAL A 12 -2.55 -8.62 -1.18
CA VAL A 12 -1.55 -8.52 -0.12
C VAL A 12 -1.58 -9.81 0.71
N PRO A 13 -0.42 -10.45 0.98
CA PRO A 13 -0.36 -11.68 1.77
C PRO A 13 -0.54 -11.36 3.26
N LEU A 14 -1.78 -11.18 3.69
CA LEU A 14 -2.14 -10.94 5.09
C LEU A 14 -1.87 -12.16 5.96
N HIS A 15 -1.19 -11.96 7.09
CA HIS A 15 -0.93 -12.99 8.10
C HIS A 15 -1.65 -12.64 9.40
N PRO A 16 -2.32 -13.61 10.06
CA PRO A 16 -2.97 -13.37 11.33
C PRO A 16 -1.94 -13.08 12.43
N THR A 17 -2.25 -12.15 13.32
CA THR A 17 -1.37 -11.80 14.46
C THR A 17 -1.59 -12.68 15.70
N GLY A 18 -2.66 -13.51 15.68
CA GLY A 18 -3.15 -14.25 16.84
C GLY A 18 -4.35 -13.58 17.53
N THR A 19 -4.60 -12.30 17.26
CA THR A 19 -5.81 -11.59 17.68
C THR A 19 -6.91 -11.78 16.64
N GLN A 20 -8.14 -12.11 17.08
CA GLN A 20 -9.24 -12.34 16.17
C GLN A 20 -9.55 -11.09 15.33
N GLY A 21 -9.52 -11.24 14.01
CA GLY A 21 -9.81 -10.15 13.07
C GLY A 21 -8.63 -9.20 12.81
N GLU A 22 -7.46 -9.46 13.37
CA GLU A 22 -6.25 -8.67 13.16
C GLU A 22 -5.26 -9.40 12.26
N PHE A 23 -4.75 -8.67 11.27
CA PHE A 23 -3.84 -9.20 10.26
C PHE A 23 -2.77 -8.16 9.94
N VAL A 24 -1.60 -8.65 9.53
CA VAL A 24 -0.46 -7.82 9.16
C VAL A 24 0.21 -8.34 7.89
N ALA A 25 0.73 -7.42 7.07
CA ALA A 25 1.58 -7.72 5.93
C ALA A 25 2.47 -6.52 5.61
N GLY A 26 3.60 -6.80 4.96
CA GLY A 26 4.46 -5.79 4.36
C GLY A 26 4.09 -5.52 2.91
N VAL A 27 4.28 -4.27 2.47
CA VAL A 27 4.34 -3.92 1.04
C VAL A 27 5.70 -3.30 0.78
N ARG A 28 6.47 -3.90 -0.12
CA ARG A 28 7.77 -3.39 -0.56
C ARG A 28 7.62 -2.80 -1.95
N PHE A 29 8.06 -1.56 -2.11
CA PHE A 29 7.88 -0.82 -3.34
C PHE A 29 9.02 0.16 -3.57
N ARG A 30 9.12 0.69 -4.78
CA ARG A 30 10.05 1.78 -5.10
C ARG A 30 9.34 3.13 -4.96
N ALA A 31 9.86 3.95 -4.05
CA ALA A 31 9.29 5.25 -3.69
C ALA A 31 9.78 6.41 -4.58
N TRP A 32 11.01 6.31 -5.11
CA TRP A 32 11.65 7.37 -5.90
C TRP A 32 12.68 6.80 -6.87
N TRP A 33 13.00 7.53 -7.94
CA TRP A 33 13.91 7.16 -9.00
C TRP A 33 14.95 8.27 -9.25
N PRO A 34 16.05 8.31 -8.49
CA PRO A 34 17.13 9.26 -8.73
C PRO A 34 17.90 8.91 -10.01
N ALA A 35 18.52 9.92 -10.63
CA ALA A 35 19.29 9.79 -11.87
C ALA A 35 20.41 8.72 -11.77
N HIS A 36 21.08 8.65 -10.61
CA HIS A 36 22.07 7.62 -10.31
C HIS A 36 21.48 6.61 -9.32
N SER A 37 20.77 5.61 -9.83
CA SER A 37 20.22 4.53 -9.01
C SER A 37 20.80 3.17 -9.41
N LEU A 38 21.05 2.30 -8.41
CA LEU A 38 21.60 0.95 -8.61
C LEU A 38 20.69 0.04 -9.45
N HIS A 39 19.39 0.33 -9.52
CA HIS A 39 18.41 -0.44 -10.28
C HIS A 39 17.64 0.46 -11.25
N PRO A 40 18.27 1.01 -12.30
CA PRO A 40 17.64 2.05 -13.13
C PRO A 40 16.42 1.56 -13.91
N ARG A 41 16.21 0.25 -14.06
CA ARG A 41 15.07 -0.31 -14.83
C ARG A 41 13.78 -0.50 -14.02
N ILE A 42 13.79 -0.28 -12.71
CA ILE A 42 12.60 -0.47 -11.87
C ILE A 42 11.91 0.90 -11.68
N PRO A 43 10.76 1.22 -12.29
CA PRO A 43 10.12 2.51 -12.05
C PRO A 43 9.59 2.66 -10.60
N PRO A 44 9.31 3.88 -10.12
CA PRO A 44 8.52 4.07 -8.90
C PRO A 44 7.14 3.43 -9.03
N HIS A 45 6.59 2.97 -7.90
CA HIS A 45 5.25 2.35 -7.84
C HIS A 45 4.20 3.25 -7.20
N VAL A 46 4.57 4.51 -6.97
CA VAL A 46 3.77 5.47 -6.21
C VAL A 46 2.98 6.39 -7.15
N PRO A 47 1.80 6.86 -6.72
CA PRO A 47 1.16 6.58 -5.43
C PRO A 47 0.66 5.13 -5.32
N LEU A 48 0.50 4.63 -4.09
CA LEU A 48 -0.05 3.29 -3.84
C LEU A 48 -1.56 3.37 -3.65
N THR A 49 -2.33 2.58 -4.37
CA THR A 49 -3.77 2.41 -4.09
C THR A 49 -3.94 1.21 -3.18
N ILE A 50 -4.47 1.44 -1.98
CA ILE A 50 -4.81 0.40 -1.02
C ILE A 50 -6.33 0.26 -0.98
N GLU A 51 -6.85 -0.94 -1.17
CA GLU A 51 -8.30 -1.16 -1.19
C GLU A 51 -8.69 -2.48 -0.53
N VAL A 52 -9.92 -2.53 -0.02
CA VAL A 52 -10.53 -3.76 0.51
C VAL A 52 -11.46 -4.31 -0.55
N TRP A 53 -11.18 -5.52 -1.03
CA TRP A 53 -11.95 -6.22 -2.04
C TRP A 53 -12.84 -7.29 -1.39
N ASP A 54 -14.11 -7.37 -1.79
CA ASP A 54 -15.07 -8.39 -1.35
C ASP A 54 -15.18 -9.49 -2.41
N GLY A 55 -14.71 -10.69 -2.07
CA GLY A 55 -14.68 -11.81 -3.02
C GLY A 55 -16.04 -12.41 -3.36
N TRP A 56 -17.09 -12.11 -2.59
CA TRP A 56 -18.44 -12.54 -2.97
C TRP A 56 -19.05 -11.63 -4.03
N ARG A 57 -18.76 -10.33 -3.93
CA ARG A 57 -19.25 -9.33 -4.88
C ARG A 57 -18.27 -9.06 -6.02
N GLN A 58 -17.06 -9.64 -5.93
CA GLN A 58 -15.96 -9.48 -6.88
C GLN A 58 -15.63 -8.00 -7.13
N ARG A 59 -15.72 -7.14 -6.11
CA ARG A 59 -15.49 -5.70 -6.24
C ARG A 59 -14.90 -5.09 -4.99
N SER A 60 -14.30 -3.92 -5.15
CA SER A 60 -13.81 -3.12 -4.04
C SER A 60 -14.95 -2.50 -3.23
N LEU A 61 -14.81 -2.57 -1.91
CA LEU A 61 -15.67 -1.90 -0.92
C LEU A 61 -15.27 -0.45 -0.68
N GLY A 62 -13.99 -0.15 -0.90
CA GLY A 62 -13.40 1.17 -0.72
C GLY A 62 -11.89 1.07 -0.55
N GLY A 63 -11.23 2.23 -0.54
CA GLY A 63 -9.78 2.30 -0.46
C GLY A 63 -9.28 3.73 -0.25
N CYS A 64 -7.96 3.85 -0.23
CA CYS A 64 -7.26 5.10 -0.14
C CYS A 64 -6.02 5.08 -1.03
N THR A 65 -5.54 6.28 -1.35
CA THR A 65 -4.29 6.46 -2.09
C THR A 65 -3.23 6.97 -1.13
N TYR A 66 -2.10 6.25 -1.05
CA TYR A 66 -0.94 6.63 -0.27
C TYR A 66 0.11 7.30 -1.16
N HIS A 67 0.57 8.46 -0.73
CA HIS A 67 1.61 9.24 -1.39
C HIS A 67 2.88 9.24 -0.54
N VAL A 68 4.04 8.95 -1.13
CA VAL A 68 5.32 8.96 -0.41
C VAL A 68 5.70 10.35 0.08
N ALA A 69 5.44 11.35 -0.77
CA ALA A 69 5.56 12.76 -0.45
C ALA A 69 4.17 13.39 -0.49
N HIS A 70 3.98 14.50 0.23
CA HIS A 70 2.71 15.21 0.18
C HIS A 70 2.36 15.58 -1.27
N PRO A 71 1.14 15.31 -1.78
CA PRO A 71 0.76 15.56 -3.18
C PRO A 71 1.02 16.99 -3.65
N GLY A 72 0.84 17.97 -2.77
CA GLY A 72 1.17 19.39 -3.00
C GLY A 72 2.67 19.75 -2.92
N GLY A 73 3.60 18.79 -2.97
CA GLY A 73 5.04 19.04 -2.98
C GLY A 73 5.65 19.56 -1.67
N ARG A 74 4.92 19.45 -0.56
CA ARG A 74 5.39 19.90 0.76
C ARG A 74 6.36 18.89 1.37
N ALA A 75 7.54 19.36 1.75
CA ALA A 75 8.48 18.67 2.61
C ALA A 75 8.65 19.48 3.91
N HIS A 76 8.90 18.78 5.02
CA HIS A 76 9.21 19.42 6.30
C HIS A 76 10.73 19.37 6.50
N ASP A 77 11.35 20.51 6.72
CA ASP A 77 12.80 20.60 7.00
C ASP A 77 13.14 20.29 8.46
N THR A 78 12.14 20.29 9.34
CA THR A 78 12.30 20.05 10.78
C THR A 78 11.62 18.76 11.21
N PHE A 79 12.13 18.15 12.27
CA PHE A 79 11.46 17.04 12.95
C PHE A 79 10.12 17.48 13.54
N PRO A 80 9.14 16.56 13.66
CA PRO A 80 7.90 16.88 14.35
C PRO A 80 8.17 17.23 15.81
N VAL A 81 7.53 18.28 16.32
CA VAL A 81 7.71 18.75 17.70
C VAL A 81 7.08 17.80 18.72
N ASN A 82 6.10 16.99 18.30
CA ASN A 82 5.43 16.00 19.14
C ASN A 82 4.80 14.86 18.32
N ALA A 83 4.23 13.87 19.01
CA ALA A 83 3.59 12.71 18.39
C ALA A 83 2.34 13.08 17.55
N PHE A 84 1.55 14.06 17.98
CA PHE A 84 0.36 14.51 17.24
C PHE A 84 0.73 15.14 15.91
N GLU A 85 1.79 15.97 15.86
CA GLU A 85 2.29 16.52 14.62
C GLU A 85 2.85 15.41 13.72
N ALA A 86 3.62 14.47 14.27
CA ALA A 86 4.13 13.32 13.52
C ALA A 86 3.00 12.50 12.88
N GLU A 87 1.93 12.24 13.63
CA GLU A 87 0.74 11.55 13.14
C GLU A 87 0.01 12.36 12.06
N GLY A 88 -0.18 13.67 12.26
CA GLY A 88 -0.79 14.55 11.26
C GLY A 88 -0.02 14.53 9.94
N ARG A 89 1.32 14.61 9.99
CA ARG A 89 2.20 14.50 8.82
C ARG A 89 2.10 13.13 8.13
N ARG A 90 1.86 12.06 8.89
CA ARG A 90 1.63 10.70 8.35
C ARG A 90 0.26 10.59 7.68
N LEU A 91 -0.79 11.10 8.32
CA LEU A 91 -2.17 11.07 7.79
C LEU A 91 -2.32 11.90 6.52
N ALA A 92 -1.61 13.04 6.42
CA ALA A 92 -1.61 13.89 5.22
C ALA A 92 -1.05 13.20 3.95
N ARG A 93 -0.44 12.02 4.09
CA ARG A 93 -0.01 11.19 2.95
C ARG A 93 -1.13 10.34 2.35
N PHE A 94 -2.27 10.24 3.02
CA PHE A 94 -3.40 9.45 2.58
C PHE A 94 -4.51 10.34 2.02
N GLU A 95 -4.96 10.01 0.82
CA GLU A 95 -6.18 10.56 0.25
C GLU A 95 -7.31 9.53 0.36
N PRO A 96 -8.51 9.90 0.84
CA PRO A 96 -9.63 8.97 1.02
C PRO A 96 -10.33 8.61 -0.30
N ARG A 97 -9.58 8.62 -1.41
CA ARG A 97 -10.04 8.32 -2.77
C ARG A 97 -9.04 7.38 -3.42
N GLY A 98 -9.47 6.72 -4.49
CA GLY A 98 -8.67 5.74 -5.22
C GLY A 98 -8.98 4.33 -4.74
N PHE A 99 -9.69 3.60 -5.61
CA PHE A 99 -9.92 2.16 -5.57
C PHE A 99 -10.45 1.73 -6.96
N THR A 100 -10.34 0.46 -7.25
CA THR A 100 -10.75 -0.13 -8.53
C THR A 100 -12.27 -0.23 -8.58
N ASN A 101 -12.86 0.32 -9.65
CA ASN A 101 -14.30 0.25 -9.89
C ASN A 101 -14.69 -0.96 -10.74
N GLY A 102 -15.95 -1.37 -10.63
CA GLY A 102 -16.48 -2.52 -11.36
C GLY A 102 -16.15 -3.85 -10.70
N THR A 103 -16.39 -4.93 -11.44
CA THR A 103 -16.15 -6.30 -10.98
C THR A 103 -14.84 -6.83 -11.55
N PHE A 104 -14.00 -7.43 -10.71
CA PHE A 104 -12.72 -7.99 -11.10
C PHE A 104 -12.23 -9.04 -10.09
N ASP A 105 -11.32 -9.90 -10.53
CA ASP A 105 -10.62 -10.88 -9.71
C ASP A 105 -9.13 -10.51 -9.64
N PRO A 106 -8.59 -10.18 -8.44
CA PRO A 106 -7.17 -9.89 -8.27
C PRO A 106 -6.27 -11.13 -8.31
N GLY A 107 -6.86 -12.33 -8.29
CA GLY A 107 -6.14 -13.58 -8.12
C GLY A 107 -5.59 -13.78 -6.69
N PRO A 108 -4.96 -14.94 -6.43
CA PRO A 108 -4.37 -15.21 -5.12
C PRO A 108 -3.12 -14.34 -4.87
N PRO A 109 -2.75 -14.09 -3.59
CA PRO A 109 -1.52 -13.38 -3.27
C PRO A 109 -0.31 -14.17 -3.77
N VAL A 110 0.62 -13.47 -4.42
CA VAL A 110 1.90 -14.04 -4.84
C VAL A 110 2.83 -14.12 -3.63
N ILE A 111 3.11 -15.34 -3.18
CA ILE A 111 3.96 -15.58 -2.01
C ILE A 111 5.41 -15.75 -2.44
N ASN A 112 6.29 -14.92 -1.87
CA ASN A 112 7.73 -15.11 -1.96
C ASN A 112 8.20 -15.96 -0.77
N PRO A 113 8.83 -17.13 -0.96
CA PRO A 113 9.30 -17.97 0.15
C PRO A 113 10.26 -17.26 1.11
N ASP A 114 11.11 -16.35 0.61
CA ASP A 114 12.06 -15.59 1.43
C ASP A 114 11.37 -14.49 2.28
N PHE A 115 10.20 -14.03 1.81
CA PHE A 115 9.44 -12.94 2.44
C PHE A 115 7.93 -13.26 2.37
N PRO A 116 7.46 -14.30 3.08
CA PRO A 116 6.11 -14.85 2.89
C PRO A 116 4.99 -13.90 3.31
N MET A 117 5.34 -12.88 4.11
CA MET A 117 4.42 -11.85 4.63
C MET A 117 4.57 -10.51 3.90
N THR A 118 5.22 -10.47 2.73
CA THR A 118 5.48 -9.21 2.01
C THR A 118 5.11 -9.30 0.54
N LEU A 119 4.24 -8.39 0.10
CA LEU A 119 4.03 -8.10 -1.32
C LEU A 119 5.18 -7.22 -1.82
N ASP A 120 6.04 -7.75 -2.69
CA ASP A 120 7.10 -6.97 -3.34
C ASP A 120 6.66 -6.52 -4.74
N LEU A 121 6.29 -5.24 -4.86
CA LEU A 121 5.85 -4.65 -6.13
C LEU A 121 6.99 -4.47 -7.14
N ARG A 122 8.25 -4.58 -6.71
CA ARG A 122 9.44 -4.33 -7.56
C ARG A 122 9.81 -5.54 -8.42
N ARG A 123 9.02 -6.61 -8.37
CA ARG A 123 9.21 -7.86 -9.11
C ARG A 123 8.18 -7.99 -10.22
#